data_AF-A0A2V9FKV5-F1
#
_entry.id   AF-A0A2V9FKV5-F1
#
_cell.length_a   1.000
_cell.length_b   1.000
_cell.length_c   1.000
_cell.angle_alpha   90.00
_cell.angle_beta   90.00
_cell.angle_gamma   90.00
#
_symmetry.space_group_name_H-M   'P 1'
#
loop_
_entity.id
_entity.type
_entity.pdbx_description
1 polymer ?
#
loop_
_entity_poly.entity_id
_entity_poly.type
_entity_poly.pdbx_seq_one_letter_code
_entity_poly.pdbx_strand_id
1 'polypeptide(L)'
;MKTEFRTSRPRIFPVISRRGFLKTAGAVLVGSRASLRAGAAVNAVRYVDVAGSAGISFQHDNAASPEKYLIETMGSGCGWIDYDQNGLLDLYLVNGTSARPNTSKHARRSALYRNNGDGTFTDVTIKAGVDAEGLFGMGAAVGDYDNDGFPDLFVLGYGRCILFHNNGNGTFTDVTDRAGVGNLRKWGSSAAWFDYDNDGLLDLVIANYVDWSPE
;
A
#
# COMPACT_ATOMS: atom_id res chain seq x y z
N MET A 1 -65.97 15.09 21.53
CA MET A 1 -64.73 15.89 21.71
C MET A 1 -63.90 15.74 20.44
N LYS A 2 -63.69 16.85 19.72
CA LYS A 2 -62.90 17.09 18.48
C LYS A 2 -61.59 16.26 18.49
N THR A 3 -61.03 15.69 17.41
CA THR A 3 -60.82 16.21 16.03
C THR A 3 -60.34 15.06 15.11
N GLU A 4 -60.68 15.09 13.81
CA GLU A 4 -60.29 14.14 12.74
C GLU A 4 -58.97 14.49 12.01
N PHE A 5 -58.61 13.59 11.07
CA PHE A 5 -57.65 13.62 9.92
C PHE A 5 -56.35 12.82 10.14
N ARG A 6 -55.90 11.91 9.26
CA ARG A 6 -56.26 11.56 7.87
C ARG A 6 -55.60 10.21 7.54
N THR A 7 -56.27 9.35 6.78
CA THR A 7 -55.72 8.10 6.22
C THR A 7 -54.69 8.37 5.10
N SER A 8 -53.56 7.66 5.08
CA SER A 8 -52.76 7.48 3.86
C SER A 8 -52.47 5.99 3.61
N ARG A 9 -52.92 5.51 2.44
CA ARG A 9 -52.66 4.16 1.91
C ARG A 9 -51.18 4.01 1.52
N PRO A 10 -50.61 2.80 1.55
CA PRO A 10 -49.26 2.55 1.06
C PRO A 10 -49.16 2.80 -0.44
N ARG A 11 -48.10 3.50 -0.87
CA ARG A 11 -47.76 3.68 -2.29
C ARG A 11 -47.13 2.39 -2.81
N ILE A 12 -47.83 1.69 -3.70
CA ILE A 12 -47.26 0.63 -4.52
C ILE A 12 -46.51 1.33 -5.66
N PHE A 13 -45.18 1.31 -5.63
CA PHE A 13 -44.37 1.70 -6.79
C PHE A 13 -44.38 0.54 -7.80
N PRO A 14 -44.63 0.79 -9.10
CA PRO A 14 -44.52 -0.27 -10.09
C PRO A 14 -43.03 -0.64 -10.25
N VAL A 15 -42.72 -1.92 -10.01
CA VAL A 15 -41.42 -2.50 -10.38
C VAL A 15 -41.39 -2.61 -11.90
N ILE A 16 -40.73 -1.65 -12.55
CA ILE A 16 -40.46 -1.72 -13.99
C ILE A 16 -39.30 -2.69 -14.18
N SER A 17 -39.57 -3.88 -14.70
CA SER A 17 -38.50 -4.81 -15.06
C SER A 17 -37.72 -4.29 -16.28
N ARG A 18 -36.42 -4.62 -16.34
CA ARG A 18 -35.48 -4.26 -17.43
C ARG A 18 -36.00 -4.57 -18.85
N ARG A 19 -37.01 -5.44 -19.01
CA ARG A 19 -37.62 -5.79 -20.30
C ARG A 19 -38.77 -4.88 -20.74
N GLY A 20 -39.28 -4.00 -19.87
CA GLY A 20 -40.39 -3.08 -20.19
C GLY A 20 -39.99 -1.76 -20.86
N PHE A 21 -38.72 -1.38 -20.78
CA PHE A 21 -38.25 -0.06 -21.25
C PHE A 21 -37.94 -0.01 -22.77
N LEU A 22 -37.96 -1.14 -23.46
CA LEU A 22 -37.47 -1.26 -24.85
C LEU A 22 -38.54 -1.32 -25.94
N LYS A 23 -39.81 -0.99 -25.66
CA LYS A 23 -40.90 -1.13 -26.66
C LYS A 23 -41.63 0.14 -27.10
N THR A 24 -41.16 1.35 -26.75
CA THR A 24 -41.87 2.61 -27.13
C THR A 24 -40.98 3.68 -27.76
N ALA A 25 -40.15 3.30 -28.73
CA ALA A 25 -39.52 4.27 -29.64
C ALA A 25 -39.38 3.68 -31.04
N GLY A 26 -40.51 3.63 -31.77
CA GLY A 26 -40.54 3.27 -33.18
C GLY A 26 -41.36 4.30 -33.95
N ALA A 27 -40.70 5.35 -34.46
CA ALA A 27 -41.25 6.24 -35.48
C ALA A 27 -40.13 6.88 -36.31
N VAL A 28 -39.98 6.33 -37.52
CA VAL A 28 -39.50 6.87 -38.81
C VAL A 28 -38.77 8.23 -38.83
N LEU A 29 -37.54 8.21 -39.36
CA LEU A 29 -36.99 9.29 -40.20
C LEU A 29 -36.07 8.67 -41.28
N VAL A 30 -36.51 8.77 -42.53
CA VAL A 30 -35.74 8.43 -43.74
C VAL A 30 -34.92 9.65 -44.14
N GLY A 31 -33.64 9.42 -44.46
CA GLY A 31 -32.88 10.33 -45.33
C GLY A 31 -31.81 11.17 -44.63
N SER A 32 -30.61 10.58 -44.52
CA SER A 32 -29.29 11.19 -44.82
C SER A 32 -28.22 10.23 -44.33
N ARG A 33 -27.45 9.60 -45.22
CA ARG A 33 -26.24 8.85 -44.86
C ARG A 33 -25.13 9.86 -44.47
N ALA A 34 -25.26 10.45 -43.30
CA ALA A 34 -24.10 11.00 -42.61
C ALA A 34 -23.37 9.83 -41.95
N SER A 35 -22.18 9.52 -42.44
CA SER A 35 -21.27 8.60 -41.75
C SER A 35 -20.87 9.24 -40.43
N LEU A 36 -21.64 8.98 -39.37
CA LEU A 36 -21.23 9.25 -38.00
C LEU A 36 -20.14 8.23 -37.66
N ARG A 37 -18.90 8.49 -38.10
CA ARG A 37 -17.73 8.02 -37.35
C ARG A 37 -17.65 8.87 -36.10
N ALA A 38 -18.49 8.57 -35.12
CA ALA A 38 -18.16 8.87 -33.73
C ALA A 38 -17.00 7.95 -33.37
N GLY A 39 -15.77 8.36 -33.73
CA GLY A 39 -14.59 7.81 -33.09
C GLY A 39 -14.74 8.15 -31.62
N ALA A 40 -14.99 7.15 -30.77
CA ALA A 40 -14.87 7.34 -29.34
C ALA A 40 -13.47 7.94 -29.11
N ALA A 41 -13.42 9.19 -28.66
CA ALA A 41 -12.17 9.79 -28.24
C ALA A 41 -11.69 8.94 -27.07
N VAL A 42 -10.75 8.04 -27.35
CA VAL A 42 -10.01 7.34 -26.32
C VAL A 42 -9.24 8.43 -25.59
N ASN A 43 -9.76 8.85 -24.43
CA ASN A 43 -9.01 9.66 -23.49
C ASN A 43 -7.78 8.85 -23.12
N ALA A 44 -6.67 9.10 -23.81
CA ALA A 44 -5.42 8.41 -23.59
C ALA A 44 -4.98 8.72 -22.16
N VAL A 45 -4.89 7.68 -21.34
CA VAL A 45 -4.28 7.78 -20.01
C VAL A 45 -2.84 8.26 -20.21
N ARG A 46 -2.48 9.38 -19.57
CA ARG A 46 -1.12 9.91 -19.58
C ARG A 46 -0.46 9.58 -18.26
N TYR A 47 0.66 8.88 -18.33
CA TYR A 47 1.57 8.71 -17.20
C TYR A 47 2.60 9.84 -17.23
N VAL A 48 2.84 10.45 -16.09
CA VAL A 48 3.85 11.49 -15.89
C VAL A 48 4.67 11.14 -14.66
N ASP A 49 5.98 11.29 -14.76
CA ASP A 49 6.85 11.22 -13.60
C ASP A 49 6.72 12.53 -12.82
N VAL A 50 6.33 12.42 -11.56
CA VAL A 50 6.16 13.55 -10.64
C VAL A 50 7.03 13.40 -9.39
N ALA A 51 7.89 12.38 -9.30
CA ALA A 51 8.64 12.08 -8.09
C ALA A 51 9.48 13.30 -7.64
N GLY A 52 10.23 13.89 -8.56
CA GLY A 52 11.05 15.08 -8.28
C GLY A 52 10.21 16.30 -7.87
N SER A 53 9.10 16.58 -8.55
CA SER A 53 8.21 17.69 -8.19
C SER A 53 7.45 17.46 -6.89
N ALA A 54 7.24 16.20 -6.52
CA ALA A 54 6.61 15.81 -5.26
C ALA A 54 7.61 15.73 -4.10
N GLY A 55 8.91 16.01 -4.31
CA GLY A 55 9.92 15.93 -3.26
C GLY A 55 10.38 14.52 -2.92
N ILE A 56 10.07 13.52 -3.76
CA ILE A 56 10.50 12.13 -3.59
C ILE A 56 11.79 11.92 -4.38
N SER A 57 12.89 11.65 -3.67
CA SER A 57 14.23 11.44 -4.23
C SER A 57 14.73 10.00 -4.11
N PHE A 58 13.89 9.09 -3.60
CA PHE A 58 14.23 7.69 -3.36
C PHE A 58 14.73 6.99 -4.61
N GLN A 59 15.81 6.22 -4.45
CA GLN A 59 16.32 5.31 -5.47
C GLN A 59 16.40 3.91 -4.88
N HIS A 60 15.70 2.98 -5.53
CA HIS A 60 15.80 1.57 -5.18
C HIS A 60 17.11 0.99 -5.71
N ASP A 61 17.78 0.20 -4.87
CA ASP A 61 18.95 -0.58 -5.20
C ASP A 61 18.69 -2.04 -4.83
N ASN A 62 18.61 -2.91 -5.84
CA ASN A 62 18.44 -4.35 -5.68
C ASN A 62 19.77 -5.09 -5.43
N ALA A 63 20.87 -4.34 -5.29
CA ALA A 63 22.21 -4.83 -5.08
C ALA A 63 22.73 -5.79 -6.16
N ALA A 64 22.38 -5.54 -7.42
CA ALA A 64 22.85 -6.31 -8.56
C ALA A 64 24.38 -6.53 -8.54
N SER A 65 24.81 -7.77 -8.73
CA SER A 65 26.20 -8.21 -8.73
C SER A 65 26.53 -9.08 -9.96
N PRO A 66 27.82 -9.30 -10.27
CA PRO A 66 28.23 -10.27 -11.30
C PRO A 66 27.73 -11.69 -11.04
N GLU A 67 27.53 -12.07 -9.77
CA GLU A 67 27.06 -13.38 -9.34
C GLU A 67 25.56 -13.59 -9.61
N LYS A 68 24.78 -12.51 -9.75
CA LYS A 68 23.35 -12.54 -10.11
C LYS A 68 22.53 -13.42 -9.16
N TYR A 69 22.67 -13.19 -7.86
CA TYR A 69 21.94 -13.96 -6.87
C TYR A 69 20.43 -13.82 -7.06
N LEU A 70 19.68 -14.87 -6.72
CA LEU A 70 18.22 -14.90 -6.89
C LEU A 70 17.55 -13.70 -6.20
N ILE A 71 18.02 -13.32 -5.01
CA ILE A 71 17.47 -12.17 -4.26
C ILE A 71 17.61 -10.84 -5.01
N GLU A 72 18.63 -10.68 -5.87
CA GLU A 72 18.86 -9.46 -6.68
C GLU A 72 17.85 -9.30 -7.81
N THR A 73 17.15 -10.38 -8.18
CA THR A 73 16.08 -10.33 -9.20
C THR A 73 14.76 -9.81 -8.64
N MET A 74 14.66 -9.70 -7.31
CA MET A 74 13.47 -9.17 -6.66
C MET A 74 13.45 -7.65 -6.67
N GLY A 75 12.29 -7.08 -6.98
CA GLY A 75 12.00 -5.69 -6.65
C GLY A 75 11.59 -5.55 -5.18
N SER A 76 11.58 -4.32 -4.69
CA SER A 76 11.06 -4.01 -3.37
C SER A 76 9.55 -3.73 -3.36
N GLY A 77 8.98 -3.69 -2.17
CA GLY A 77 7.62 -3.22 -1.93
C GLY A 77 7.56 -1.80 -1.36
N CYS A 78 6.33 -1.37 -1.08
CA CYS A 78 6.02 -0.11 -0.43
C CYS A 78 4.84 -0.29 0.52
N GLY A 79 4.59 0.70 1.37
CA GLY A 79 3.42 0.75 2.26
C GLY A 79 2.88 2.18 2.36
N TRP A 80 1.57 2.31 2.47
CA TRP A 80 0.91 3.56 2.84
C TRP A 80 0.57 3.50 4.33
N ILE A 81 0.90 4.55 5.08
CA ILE A 81 0.74 4.62 6.53
C ILE A 81 0.38 6.05 6.92
N ASP A 82 -0.59 6.27 7.81
CA ASP A 82 -0.80 7.59 8.44
C ASP A 82 -0.02 7.58 9.77
N TYR A 83 1.29 7.83 9.71
CA TYR A 83 2.17 7.51 10.84
C TYR A 83 2.08 8.55 11.97
N ASP A 84 1.65 9.77 11.67
CA ASP A 84 1.48 10.86 12.63
C ASP A 84 0.00 11.21 12.91
N GLN A 85 -0.93 10.35 12.45
CA GLN A 85 -2.39 10.47 12.66
C GLN A 85 -2.96 11.83 12.22
N ASN A 86 -2.45 12.35 11.10
CA ASN A 86 -2.88 13.63 10.55
C ASN A 86 -4.01 13.51 9.51
N GLY A 87 -4.42 12.27 9.19
CA GLY A 87 -5.46 11.97 8.21
C GLY A 87 -4.96 11.86 6.76
N LEU A 88 -3.66 12.00 6.52
CA LEU A 88 -3.02 11.86 5.22
C LEU A 88 -2.15 10.60 5.22
N LEU A 89 -2.26 9.81 4.17
CA LEU A 89 -1.37 8.67 3.99
C LEU A 89 0.03 9.14 3.56
N ASP A 90 1.01 8.71 4.33
CA ASP A 90 2.45 8.81 4.10
C ASP A 90 2.97 7.57 3.37
N LEU A 91 4.13 7.69 2.74
CA LEU A 91 4.68 6.66 1.86
C LEU A 91 5.96 6.05 2.45
N TYR A 92 5.94 4.75 2.70
CA TYR A 92 7.13 3.96 3.02
C TYR A 92 7.63 3.20 1.79
N LEU A 93 8.91 3.32 1.46
CA LEU A 93 9.56 2.67 0.34
C LEU A 93 10.66 1.75 0.86
N VAL A 94 10.57 0.47 0.52
CA VAL A 94 11.52 -0.55 0.97
C VAL A 94 12.72 -0.55 0.03
N ASN A 95 13.93 -0.72 0.58
CA ASN A 95 15.15 -0.82 -0.21
C ASN A 95 15.87 -2.15 -0.02
N GLY A 96 16.76 -2.47 -0.95
CA GLY A 96 17.64 -3.62 -0.86
C GLY A 96 18.98 -3.28 -0.19
N THR A 97 19.80 -4.31 0.00
CA THR A 97 21.21 -4.18 0.41
C THR A 97 22.04 -5.27 -0.24
N SER A 98 23.37 -5.29 -0.06
CA SER A 98 24.20 -6.34 -0.65
C SER A 98 23.91 -7.72 -0.03
N ALA A 99 23.82 -8.75 -0.88
CA ALA A 99 23.69 -10.16 -0.48
C ALA A 99 24.87 -10.67 0.38
N ARG A 100 26.01 -9.97 0.31
CA ARG A 100 27.23 -10.21 1.07
C ARG A 100 27.62 -8.94 1.85
N PRO A 101 28.44 -9.04 2.92
CA PRO A 101 28.93 -7.87 3.66
C PRO A 101 29.45 -6.80 2.70
N ASN A 102 28.82 -5.63 2.77
CA ASN A 102 28.82 -4.64 1.71
C ASN A 102 30.20 -3.98 1.53
N THR A 103 30.69 -3.89 0.30
CA THR A 103 31.85 -3.07 -0.10
C THR A 103 31.45 -1.67 -0.60
N SER A 104 30.15 -1.36 -0.68
CA SER A 104 29.67 -0.05 -1.13
C SER A 104 29.82 1.02 -0.05
N LYS A 105 30.18 2.23 -0.47
CA LYS A 105 30.43 3.39 0.41
C LYS A 105 29.16 4.17 0.79
N HIS A 106 27.99 3.78 0.30
CA HIS A 106 26.73 4.49 0.54
C HIS A 106 25.76 3.59 1.30
N ALA A 107 25.21 4.10 2.39
CA ALA A 107 24.19 3.42 3.17
C ALA A 107 22.94 3.22 2.31
N ARG A 108 22.52 1.96 2.13
CA ARG A 108 21.27 1.61 1.47
C ARG A 108 20.19 1.50 2.54
N ARG A 109 19.17 2.34 2.40
CA ARG A 109 18.12 2.55 3.40
C ARG A 109 16.76 2.56 2.72
N SER A 110 15.77 2.01 3.40
CA SER A 110 14.37 2.29 3.14
C SER A 110 14.06 3.75 3.46
N ALA A 111 12.92 4.27 3.01
CA ALA A 111 12.55 5.67 3.22
C ALA A 111 11.10 5.84 3.65
N LEU A 112 10.85 6.74 4.60
CA LEU A 112 9.53 7.23 4.98
C LEU A 112 9.36 8.68 4.54
N TYR A 113 8.34 8.92 3.72
CA TYR A 113 7.98 10.22 3.17
C TYR A 113 6.65 10.68 3.77
N ARG A 114 6.71 11.72 4.61
CA ARG A 114 5.53 12.38 5.16
C ARG A 114 4.79 13.17 4.08
N ASN A 115 3.49 12.98 3.96
CA ASN A 115 2.63 13.71 3.05
C ASN A 115 2.35 15.13 3.59
N ASN A 116 2.58 16.14 2.78
CA ASN A 116 2.38 17.54 3.18
C ASN A 116 0.96 18.05 2.89
N GLY A 117 0.12 17.27 2.21
CA GLY A 117 -1.26 17.62 1.86
C GLY A 117 -1.41 18.50 0.61
N ASP A 118 -0.31 18.86 -0.04
CA ASP A 118 -0.25 19.72 -1.23
C ASP A 118 0.29 18.99 -2.47
N GLY A 119 0.36 17.66 -2.41
CA GLY A 119 0.96 16.82 -3.45
C GLY A 119 2.48 16.67 -3.33
N THR A 120 3.10 17.28 -2.31
CA THR A 120 4.51 17.07 -1.98
C THR A 120 4.69 16.20 -0.75
N PHE A 121 5.91 15.70 -0.59
CA PHE A 121 6.34 14.85 0.49
C PHE A 121 7.64 15.34 1.11
N THR A 122 7.86 14.99 2.38
CA THR A 122 9.10 15.28 3.11
C THR A 122 9.70 13.99 3.64
N ASP A 123 10.96 13.74 3.32
CA ASP A 123 11.70 12.62 3.89
C ASP A 123 11.88 12.82 5.40
N VAL A 124 11.29 11.92 6.18
CA VAL A 124 11.36 11.89 7.64
C VAL A 124 12.07 10.64 8.16
N THR A 125 12.66 9.83 7.28
CA THR A 125 13.17 8.48 7.56
C THR A 125 14.06 8.42 8.80
N ILE A 126 15.09 9.26 8.86
CA ILE A 126 16.07 9.27 9.96
C ILE A 126 15.46 9.83 11.25
N LYS A 127 14.60 10.84 11.13
CA LYS A 127 13.89 11.41 12.27
C LYS A 127 12.95 10.38 12.89
N ALA A 128 12.27 9.60 12.06
CA ALA A 128 11.32 8.57 12.48
C ALA A 128 12.02 7.29 12.94
N GLY A 129 13.26 7.02 12.51
CA GLY A 129 14.04 5.85 12.92
C GLY A 129 13.67 4.56 12.18
N VAL A 130 13.24 4.65 10.92
CA VAL A 130 12.71 3.52 10.12
C VAL A 130 13.52 3.27 8.85
N ASP A 131 14.81 3.58 8.86
CA ASP A 131 15.70 3.48 7.69
C ASP A 131 16.04 2.03 7.29
N ALA A 132 15.80 1.07 8.19
CA ALA A 132 16.02 -0.36 7.98
C ALA A 132 17.41 -0.66 7.38
N GLU A 133 18.43 0.08 7.81
CA GLU A 133 19.76 -0.01 7.22
C GLU A 133 20.31 -1.45 7.26
N GLY A 134 20.90 -1.87 6.13
CA GLY A 134 21.48 -3.20 6.01
C GLY A 134 20.46 -4.34 5.97
N LEU A 135 19.18 -4.06 5.72
CA LEU A 135 18.19 -5.07 5.36
C LEU A 135 18.14 -5.25 3.84
N PHE A 136 18.12 -6.51 3.38
CA PHE A 136 17.72 -6.80 2.00
C PHE A 136 16.19 -6.87 1.98
N GLY A 137 15.54 -5.73 1.84
CA GLY A 137 14.10 -5.60 2.01
C GLY A 137 13.31 -6.15 0.82
N MET A 138 12.13 -6.71 1.12
CA MET A 138 11.21 -7.31 0.15
C MET A 138 9.87 -6.59 0.08
N GLY A 139 9.36 -6.11 1.22
CA GLY A 139 8.05 -5.47 1.30
C GLY A 139 7.77 -4.92 2.69
N ALA A 140 6.58 -4.35 2.86
CA ALA A 140 6.12 -3.83 4.12
C ALA A 140 4.66 -4.22 4.36
N ALA A 141 4.28 -4.37 5.63
CA ALA A 141 2.90 -4.52 6.09
C ALA A 141 2.65 -3.51 7.21
N VAL A 142 1.53 -2.78 7.12
CA VAL A 142 1.14 -1.73 8.06
C VAL A 142 -0.08 -2.21 8.84
N GLY A 143 -0.04 -2.07 10.16
CA GLY A 143 -1.12 -2.48 11.07
C GLY A 143 -0.86 -1.99 12.48
N ASP A 144 -1.91 -1.59 13.18
CA ASP A 144 -1.88 -1.22 14.60
C ASP A 144 -2.04 -2.52 15.41
N TYR A 145 -0.92 -3.18 15.75
CA TYR A 145 -0.97 -4.54 16.30
C TYR A 145 -1.27 -4.57 17.79
N ASP A 146 -1.05 -3.46 18.50
CA ASP A 146 -1.30 -3.33 19.94
C ASP A 146 -2.51 -2.45 20.28
N ASN A 147 -3.27 -2.01 19.27
CA ASN A 147 -4.47 -1.20 19.39
C ASN A 147 -4.24 0.12 20.13
N ASP A 148 -3.05 0.71 19.99
CA ASP A 148 -2.72 1.99 20.62
C ASP A 148 -3.24 3.20 19.81
N GLY A 149 -3.78 2.94 18.62
CA GLY A 149 -4.30 3.94 17.70
C GLY A 149 -3.23 4.52 16.77
N PHE A 150 -2.01 4.00 16.74
CA PHE A 150 -0.95 4.40 15.82
C PHE A 150 -0.50 3.19 14.99
N PRO A 151 -0.60 3.26 13.65
CA PRO A 151 -0.20 2.12 12.84
C PRO A 151 1.30 1.86 12.96
N ASP A 152 1.65 0.59 13.15
CA ASP A 152 3.01 0.08 13.17
C ASP A 152 3.46 -0.38 11.78
N LEU A 153 4.77 -0.63 11.64
CA LEU A 153 5.38 -0.98 10.37
C LEU A 153 6.21 -2.26 10.48
N PHE A 154 5.80 -3.30 9.78
CA PHE A 154 6.57 -4.53 9.61
C PHE A 154 7.29 -4.54 8.26
N VAL A 155 8.62 -4.62 8.27
CA VAL A 155 9.46 -4.64 7.08
C VAL A 155 10.01 -6.04 6.85
N LEU A 156 9.65 -6.60 5.69
CA LEU A 156 10.06 -7.92 5.25
C LEU A 156 11.45 -7.87 4.62
N GLY A 157 12.22 -8.95 4.79
CA GLY A 157 13.50 -9.08 4.10
C GLY A 157 14.05 -10.49 4.07
N TYR A 158 15.23 -10.60 3.46
CA TYR A 158 16.05 -11.80 3.49
C TYR A 158 16.96 -11.82 4.72
N GLY A 159 16.99 -12.96 5.42
CA GLY A 159 17.82 -13.19 6.60
C GLY A 159 17.22 -12.68 7.91
N ARG A 160 16.40 -11.63 7.86
CA ARG A 160 15.58 -11.12 8.97
C ARG A 160 14.40 -10.28 8.46
N CYS A 161 13.42 -10.05 9.32
CA CYS A 161 12.40 -9.01 9.20
C CYS A 161 12.52 -8.02 10.37
N ILE A 162 11.88 -6.85 10.29
CA ILE A 162 11.92 -5.82 11.35
C ILE A 162 10.50 -5.39 11.68
N LEU A 163 10.14 -5.36 12.96
CA LEU A 163 8.91 -4.73 13.46
C LEU A 163 9.25 -3.40 14.13
N PHE A 164 8.81 -2.31 13.52
CA PHE A 164 8.88 -0.97 14.06
C PHE A 164 7.56 -0.61 14.73
N HIS A 165 7.57 -0.47 16.05
CA HIS A 165 6.44 0.02 16.82
C HIS A 165 6.37 1.55 16.76
N ASN A 166 5.21 2.11 16.47
CA ASN A 166 5.00 3.56 16.41
C ASN A 166 4.80 4.14 17.81
N ASN A 167 5.67 5.06 18.25
CA ASN A 167 5.61 5.62 19.59
C ASN A 167 4.55 6.72 19.78
N GLY A 168 3.73 7.01 18.75
CA GLY A 168 2.71 8.07 18.76
C GLY A 168 3.26 9.50 18.79
N ASN A 169 4.58 9.68 18.63
CA ASN A 169 5.25 10.98 18.64
C ASN A 169 6.03 11.27 17.34
N GLY A 170 5.71 10.52 16.29
CA GLY A 170 6.38 10.60 14.98
C GLY A 170 7.74 9.89 14.93
N THR A 171 8.02 9.02 15.89
CA THR A 171 9.19 8.13 15.90
C THR A 171 8.77 6.69 16.12
N PHE A 172 9.63 5.76 15.73
CA PHE A 172 9.42 4.34 15.89
C PHE A 172 10.50 3.70 16.77
N THR A 173 10.21 2.53 17.30
CA THR A 173 11.17 1.68 18.02
C THR A 173 11.19 0.29 17.40
N ASP A 174 12.38 -0.21 17.10
CA ASP A 174 12.55 -1.61 16.71
C ASP A 174 12.25 -2.51 17.92
N VAL A 175 11.14 -3.25 17.83
CA VAL A 175 10.68 -4.19 18.85
C VAL A 175 10.80 -5.65 18.40
N THR A 176 11.49 -5.90 17.28
CA THR A 176 11.57 -7.20 16.61
C THR A 176 11.92 -8.35 17.55
N ASP A 177 12.98 -8.19 18.34
CA ASP A 177 13.47 -9.22 19.26
C ASP A 177 12.49 -9.46 20.42
N ARG A 178 11.88 -8.39 20.93
CA ARG A 178 10.90 -8.47 22.02
C ARG A 178 9.63 -9.17 21.56
N ALA A 179 9.18 -8.89 20.34
CA ALA A 179 8.00 -9.49 19.73
C ALA A 179 8.24 -10.91 19.17
N GLY A 180 9.50 -11.31 18.97
CA GLY A 180 9.84 -12.64 18.46
C GLY A 180 9.53 -12.86 16.97
N VAL A 181 9.38 -11.79 16.20
CA VAL A 181 8.93 -11.81 14.79
C VAL A 181 10.05 -11.59 13.77
N GLY A 182 11.31 -11.70 14.19
CA GLY A 182 12.47 -11.40 13.33
C GLY A 182 12.68 -12.32 12.13
N ASN A 183 11.92 -13.41 11.99
CA ASN A 183 11.97 -14.35 10.85
C ASN A 183 13.41 -14.73 10.45
N LEU A 184 14.25 -15.03 11.45
CA LEU A 184 15.69 -15.17 11.27
C LEU A 184 16.04 -16.31 10.31
N ARG A 185 17.05 -16.07 9.47
CA ARG A 185 17.60 -17.03 8.48
C ARG A 185 16.60 -17.48 7.41
N LYS A 186 15.45 -16.82 7.31
CA LYS A 186 14.42 -17.10 6.29
C LYS A 186 14.28 -15.92 5.34
N TRP A 187 13.50 -16.14 4.29
CA TRP A 187 13.19 -15.12 3.29
C TRP A 187 11.70 -14.77 3.37
N GLY A 188 11.38 -13.70 4.10
CA GLY A 188 10.01 -13.17 4.14
C GLY A 188 9.68 -12.43 2.85
N SER A 189 8.72 -12.94 2.07
CA SER A 189 8.31 -12.34 0.79
C SER A 189 7.04 -11.52 0.88
N SER A 190 6.15 -11.86 1.81
CA SER A 190 4.91 -11.13 2.05
C SER A 190 4.44 -11.34 3.49
N ALA A 191 3.64 -10.40 3.96
CA ALA A 191 2.98 -10.48 5.26
C ALA A 191 1.60 -9.84 5.17
N ALA A 192 0.74 -10.23 6.10
CA ALA A 192 -0.55 -9.59 6.31
C ALA A 192 -0.87 -9.54 7.80
N TRP A 193 -1.55 -8.47 8.19
CA TRP A 193 -2.16 -8.29 9.49
C TRP A 193 -3.65 -8.61 9.40
N PHE A 194 -4.15 -9.43 10.32
CA PHE A 194 -5.58 -9.74 10.42
C PHE A 194 -5.86 -10.38 11.77
N ASP A 195 -7.06 -10.19 12.29
CA ASP A 195 -7.51 -10.83 13.53
C ASP A 195 -7.92 -12.28 13.23
N TYR A 196 -7.01 -13.24 13.46
CA TYR A 196 -7.21 -14.65 13.09
C TYR A 196 -8.14 -15.36 14.05
N ASP A 197 -8.06 -15.07 15.35
CA ASP A 197 -8.81 -15.75 16.40
C ASP A 197 -10.03 -14.97 16.93
N ASN A 198 -10.25 -13.76 16.43
CA ASN A 198 -11.32 -12.82 16.79
C ASN A 198 -11.22 -12.29 18.24
N ASP A 199 -10.00 -12.12 18.75
CA ASP A 199 -9.76 -11.48 20.06
C ASP A 199 -9.71 -9.94 19.98
N GLY A 200 -9.71 -9.39 18.77
CA GLY A 200 -9.67 -7.96 18.50
C GLY A 200 -8.25 -7.39 18.39
N LEU A 201 -7.20 -8.21 18.51
CA LEU A 201 -5.81 -7.85 18.23
C LEU A 201 -5.43 -8.38 16.84
N LEU A 202 -4.50 -7.70 16.16
CA LEU A 202 -4.04 -8.15 14.86
C LEU A 202 -2.95 -9.22 15.00
N ASP A 203 -3.15 -10.34 14.31
CA ASP A 203 -2.14 -11.37 14.12
C ASP A 203 -1.30 -11.11 12.87
N LEU A 204 -0.04 -11.55 12.93
CA LEU A 204 0.89 -11.49 11.80
C LEU A 204 1.03 -12.85 11.12
N VAL A 205 0.72 -12.90 9.82
CA VAL A 205 1.18 -14.00 8.96
C VAL A 205 2.38 -13.54 8.12
N ILE A 206 3.41 -14.38 8.06
CA ILE A 206 4.58 -14.18 7.20
C ILE A 206 4.68 -15.34 6.21
N ALA A 207 4.61 -15.06 4.92
CA ALA A 207 4.90 -16.03 3.89
C ALA A 207 6.39 -16.00 3.53
N ASN A 208 7.01 -17.19 3.54
CA ASN A 208 8.39 -17.36 3.14
C ASN A 208 8.46 -17.89 1.71
N TYR A 209 9.43 -17.41 0.93
CA TYR A 209 9.51 -17.74 -0.49
C TYR A 209 10.16 -19.09 -0.76
N VAL A 210 11.44 -19.22 -0.42
CA VAL A 210 12.24 -20.43 -0.60
C VAL A 210 13.37 -20.45 0.43
N ASP A 211 13.82 -21.65 0.81
CA ASP A 211 15.08 -21.83 1.53
C ASP A 211 16.24 -21.58 0.55
N TRP A 212 16.87 -20.42 0.65
CA TRP A 212 17.96 -20.00 -0.22
C TRP A 212 19.17 -19.55 0.59
N SER A 213 20.35 -19.86 0.07
CA SER A 213 21.65 -19.41 0.54
C SER A 213 22.51 -18.96 -0.65
N PRO A 214 23.45 -18.01 -0.45
CA PRO A 214 24.39 -17.60 -1.49
C PRO A 214 25.50 -18.63 -1.77
N GLU A 215 25.64 -19.66 -0.93
CA GLU A 215 26.48 -20.87 -1.16
C GLU A 215 25.72 -21.95 -1.94
#